data_AF-A0A7J8UCW9-F1
#
_entry.id   AF-A0A7J8UCW9-F1
#
_cell.length_a   1.000
_cell.length_b   1.000
_cell.length_c   1.000
_cell.angle_alpha   90.00
_cell.angle_beta   90.00
_cell.angle_gamma   90.00
#
_symmetry.space_group_name_H-M   'P 1'
#
loop_
_entity.id
_entity.type
_entity.pdbx_description
1 polymer ?
#
loop_
_entity_poly.entity_id
_entity_poly.type
_entity_poly.pdbx_seq_one_letter_code
_entity_poly.pdbx_strand_id
1 'polypeptide(L)'
;MADSLANPSVVGANGIDEASPDLLKNTPSNIARLEDVIEHCKGRQMYLAQTRSPSDGGDVRWYFSDVPLAENELAASFPRTEIVGKSDYFRFGMRDSLAIEASFLQREEELLSIWWKEYAECSEGPRASSSFGKKLDMAEDLSSSKGSQSAQLYTFEEERVGVPVKGGLYEVDLVKRHCFPVYWNGETRRVLRGHWFARKGGMDWLPLREDVAEQLEIAYRSQVWHRRKFQPSGLFAARVDLQGSTPGLHALFTGEDDTWEAWLNVDASGFSGVISFSRNGIKLRRGYSASQSPKPTQV
;
A
#
# COMPACT_ATOMS: atom_id res chain seq x y z
N MET A 1 70.27 10.24 13.75
CA MET A 1 69.31 10.82 12.78
C MET A 1 69.08 9.72 11.75
N ALA A 2 68.37 8.67 12.13
CA ALA A 2 66.91 8.53 12.11
C ALA A 2 66.43 8.18 10.70
N ASP A 3 66.52 6.89 10.40
CA ASP A 3 65.83 6.22 9.29
C ASP A 3 65.30 4.89 9.82
N SER A 4 64.13 4.47 9.32
CA SER A 4 63.29 3.32 9.70
C SER A 4 62.21 3.59 10.77
N LEU A 5 61.07 4.11 10.32
CA LEU A 5 59.77 3.91 10.96
C LEU A 5 58.85 3.17 9.99
N ALA A 6 58.32 2.05 10.48
CA ALA A 6 57.40 1.16 9.81
C ALA A 6 56.11 1.88 9.40
N ASN A 7 55.65 1.65 8.18
CA ASN A 7 54.28 1.95 7.78
C ASN A 7 53.36 0.89 8.41
N PRO A 8 52.40 1.26 9.28
CA PRO A 8 51.37 0.33 9.69
C PRO A 8 50.43 0.11 8.51
N SER A 9 50.26 -1.17 8.19
CA SER A 9 49.24 -1.73 7.31
C SER A 9 47.90 -1.02 7.50
N VAL A 10 47.48 -0.27 6.48
CA VAL A 10 46.08 0.08 6.28
C VAL A 10 45.36 -1.24 6.06
N VAL A 11 44.78 -1.77 7.13
CA VAL A 11 43.80 -2.85 7.08
C VAL A 11 42.67 -2.31 6.22
N GLY A 12 42.68 -2.71 4.96
CA GLY A 12 41.57 -2.50 4.05
C GLY A 12 40.33 -3.09 4.71
N ALA A 13 39.41 -2.22 5.09
CA ALA A 13 38.05 -2.58 5.43
C ALA A 13 37.35 -3.05 4.14
N ASN A 14 37.73 -4.24 3.67
CA ASN A 14 36.95 -5.01 2.73
C ASN A 14 35.76 -5.59 3.50
N GLY A 15 34.66 -4.85 3.48
CA GLY A 15 33.35 -5.29 3.94
C GLY A 15 32.29 -4.94 2.91
N ILE A 16 32.58 -5.21 1.63
CA ILE A 16 31.54 -5.26 0.59
C ILE A 16 30.76 -6.55 0.82
N ASP A 17 29.83 -6.51 1.78
CA ASP A 17 28.72 -7.48 1.90
C ASP A 17 27.49 -6.96 1.12
N GLU A 18 27.73 -6.35 -0.04
CA GLU A 18 26.68 -6.04 -1.00
C GLU A 18 26.31 -7.34 -1.72
N ALA A 19 25.14 -7.89 -1.39
CA ALA A 19 24.50 -9.06 -2.00
C ALA A 19 24.93 -10.46 -1.51
N SER A 20 25.15 -10.66 -0.20
CA SER A 20 25.10 -12.02 0.35
C SER A 20 23.65 -12.57 0.29
N PRO A 21 23.41 -13.78 -0.25
CA PRO A 21 22.08 -14.39 -0.31
C PRO A 21 21.48 -14.62 1.09
N ASP A 22 22.31 -14.64 2.13
CA ASP A 22 21.84 -14.75 3.52
C ASP A 22 21.01 -13.55 3.97
N LEU A 23 21.20 -12.37 3.36
CA LEU A 23 20.41 -11.16 3.64
C LEU A 23 18.96 -11.27 3.15
N LEU A 24 18.68 -12.22 2.25
CA LEU A 24 17.33 -12.46 1.71
C LEU A 24 16.51 -13.40 2.60
N LYS A 25 17.15 -14.08 3.57
CA LYS A 25 16.47 -15.01 4.48
C LYS A 25 15.62 -14.25 5.50
N ASN A 26 14.47 -14.81 5.85
CA ASN A 26 13.57 -14.27 6.86
C ASN A 26 14.05 -14.60 8.29
N THR A 27 15.24 -14.11 8.65
CA THR A 27 15.86 -14.27 9.98
C THR A 27 15.59 -13.05 10.87
N PRO A 28 15.57 -13.21 12.21
CA PRO A 28 15.40 -12.08 13.13
C PRO A 28 16.42 -10.96 12.94
N SER A 29 17.69 -11.29 12.63
CA SER A 29 18.74 -10.30 12.39
C SER A 29 18.48 -9.45 11.14
N ASN A 30 18.02 -10.07 10.05
CA ASN A 30 17.72 -9.35 8.81
C ASN A 30 16.47 -8.47 8.97
N ILE A 31 15.47 -8.95 9.72
CA ILE A 31 14.28 -8.18 10.08
C ILE A 31 14.69 -6.94 10.89
N ALA A 32 15.44 -7.11 11.97
CA ALA A 32 15.87 -6.00 12.82
C ALA A 32 16.69 -4.95 12.07
N ARG A 33 17.56 -5.38 11.15
CA ARG A 33 18.32 -4.47 10.27
C ARG A 33 17.39 -3.61 9.39
N LEU A 34 16.33 -4.20 8.82
CA LEU A 34 15.39 -3.46 7.99
C LEU A 34 14.48 -2.54 8.82
N GLU A 35 14.10 -2.96 10.03
CA GLU A 35 13.37 -2.10 10.98
C GLU A 35 14.19 -0.86 11.33
N ASP A 36 15.49 -1.01 11.60
CA ASP A 36 16.42 0.10 11.86
C ASP A 36 16.56 1.05 10.65
N VAL A 37 16.68 0.51 9.44
CA VAL A 37 16.69 1.30 8.19
C VAL A 37 15.41 2.13 8.04
N ILE A 38 14.25 1.52 8.31
CA ILE A 38 12.95 2.21 8.26
C ILE A 38 12.88 3.29 9.35
N GLU A 39 13.33 3.00 10.56
CA GLU A 39 13.32 3.94 11.69
C GLU A 39 14.06 5.25 11.37
N HIS A 40 15.20 5.16 10.68
CA HIS A 40 16.02 6.29 10.27
C HIS A 40 15.59 6.94 8.95
N CYS A 41 14.59 6.39 8.26
CA CYS A 41 14.12 6.94 6.99
C CYS A 41 13.26 8.20 7.20
N LYS A 42 13.55 9.27 6.43
CA LYS A 42 12.78 10.53 6.52
C LYS A 42 11.30 10.36 6.17
N GLY A 43 10.98 9.54 5.17
CA GLY A 43 9.59 9.26 4.77
C GLY A 43 8.75 8.69 5.91
N ARG A 44 9.37 7.93 6.83
CA ARG A 44 8.68 7.36 8.00
C ARG A 44 8.02 8.42 8.88
N GLN A 45 8.57 9.63 8.97
CA GLN A 45 8.05 10.68 9.85
C GLN A 45 6.58 11.02 9.54
N MET A 46 6.18 10.87 8.28
CA MET A 46 4.80 11.11 7.83
C MET A 46 3.80 10.08 8.36
N TYR A 47 4.27 8.88 8.68
CA TYR A 47 3.46 7.73 9.10
C TYR A 47 3.62 7.40 10.60
N LEU A 48 4.15 8.31 11.41
CA LEU A 48 4.15 8.12 12.85
C LEU A 48 2.73 8.26 13.41
N ALA A 49 2.42 7.42 14.40
CA ALA A 49 1.18 7.55 15.17
C ALA A 49 1.16 8.93 15.85
N GLN A 50 0.06 9.65 15.66
CA GLN A 50 -0.22 10.95 16.25
C GLN A 50 -1.10 10.82 17.50
N THR A 51 -1.67 9.64 17.75
CA THR A 51 -2.62 9.41 18.85
C THR A 51 -2.25 8.22 19.71
N ARG A 52 -2.94 8.08 20.85
CA ARG A 52 -2.74 6.95 21.78
C ARG A 52 -3.76 5.83 21.56
N SER A 53 -4.45 5.86 20.43
CA SER A 53 -5.55 4.94 20.15
C SER A 53 -5.05 3.53 19.93
N PRO A 54 -5.74 2.49 20.45
CA PRO A 54 -5.40 1.10 20.14
C PRO A 54 -5.44 0.77 18.64
N SER A 55 -6.23 1.54 17.87
CA SER A 55 -6.37 1.43 16.42
C SER A 55 -5.28 2.14 15.62
N ASP A 56 -4.37 2.85 16.29
CA ASP A 56 -3.31 3.66 15.68
C ASP A 56 -1.96 2.92 15.69
N GLY A 57 -1.89 1.82 14.92
CA GLY A 57 -0.69 1.01 14.78
C GLY A 57 0.22 1.50 13.66
N GLY A 58 1.52 1.20 13.77
CA GLY A 58 2.54 1.52 12.75
C GLY A 58 3.02 0.35 11.89
N ASP A 59 2.50 -0.87 12.09
CA ASP A 59 2.96 -2.06 11.34
C ASP A 59 2.39 -2.04 9.90
N VAL A 60 3.22 -1.75 8.89
CA VAL A 60 2.84 -1.80 7.47
C VAL A 60 3.14 -3.17 6.90
N ARG A 61 2.21 -3.73 6.12
CA ARG A 61 2.39 -5.03 5.46
C ARG A 61 2.18 -4.93 3.96
N TRP A 62 3.08 -5.54 3.21
CA TRP A 62 2.94 -5.64 1.77
C TRP A 62 2.26 -6.95 1.38
N TYR A 63 1.47 -6.89 0.32
CA TYR A 63 0.69 -8.00 -0.21
C TYR A 63 0.95 -8.16 -1.71
N PHE A 64 0.69 -9.33 -2.26
CA PHE A 64 0.66 -9.59 -3.70
C PHE A 64 -0.63 -10.32 -4.09
N SER A 65 -1.13 -10.04 -5.28
CA SER A 65 -2.34 -10.66 -5.84
C SER A 65 -2.10 -12.13 -6.18
N ASP A 66 -3.12 -12.96 -5.93
CA ASP A 66 -3.17 -14.34 -6.43
C ASP A 66 -3.39 -14.38 -7.94
N VAL A 67 -4.20 -13.46 -8.45
CA VAL A 67 -4.49 -13.33 -9.87
C VAL A 67 -3.37 -12.54 -10.54
N PRO A 68 -2.76 -13.07 -11.62
CA PRO A 68 -1.78 -12.34 -12.41
C PRO A 68 -2.41 -11.12 -13.11
N LEU A 69 -1.61 -10.08 -13.29
CA LEU A 69 -1.96 -8.92 -14.10
C LEU A 69 -1.72 -9.25 -15.58
N ALA A 70 -2.66 -8.85 -16.45
CA ALA A 70 -2.41 -8.89 -17.88
C ALA A 70 -1.41 -7.80 -18.31
N GLU A 71 -0.72 -7.99 -19.44
CA GLU A 71 0.39 -7.14 -19.90
C GLU A 71 0.06 -5.64 -20.05
N ASN A 72 -1.21 -5.29 -20.26
CA ASN A 72 -1.68 -3.91 -20.45
C ASN A 72 -2.63 -3.44 -19.34
N GLU A 73 -2.76 -4.19 -18.25
CA GLU A 73 -3.58 -3.78 -17.12
C GLU A 73 -2.81 -2.86 -16.18
N LEU A 74 -3.42 -1.72 -15.86
CA LEU A 74 -2.88 -0.75 -14.92
C LEU A 74 -3.06 -1.27 -13.49
N ALA A 75 -1.98 -1.29 -12.71
CA ALA A 75 -1.97 -1.85 -11.36
C ALA A 75 -2.90 -1.08 -10.40
N ALA A 76 -3.08 0.22 -10.65
CA ALA A 76 -3.97 1.09 -9.90
C ALA A 76 -5.48 0.72 -10.03
N SER A 77 -5.86 0.00 -11.09
CA SER A 77 -7.25 -0.46 -11.30
C SER A 77 -7.64 -1.66 -10.41
N PHE A 78 -6.66 -2.30 -9.77
CA PHE A 78 -6.85 -3.44 -8.88
C PHE A 78 -6.43 -3.12 -7.44
N PRO A 79 -7.06 -3.73 -6.42
CA PRO A 79 -8.28 -4.52 -6.48
C PRO A 79 -9.48 -3.66 -6.91
N ARG A 80 -10.53 -4.30 -7.44
CA ARG A 80 -11.78 -3.61 -7.82
C ARG A 80 -12.65 -3.23 -6.62
N THR A 81 -12.39 -3.83 -5.47
CA THR A 81 -13.10 -3.57 -4.21
C THR A 81 -12.21 -2.82 -3.23
N GLU A 82 -12.83 -2.01 -2.39
CA GLU A 82 -12.22 -1.11 -1.43
C GLU A 82 -11.58 -1.86 -0.26
N ILE A 83 -12.09 -3.05 0.04
CA ILE A 83 -11.52 -3.99 0.99
C ILE A 83 -11.10 -5.21 0.19
N VAL A 84 -9.85 -5.59 0.33
CA VAL A 84 -9.27 -6.75 -0.35
C VAL A 84 -9.86 -8.05 0.19
N GLY A 85 -10.25 -8.97 -0.70
CA GLY A 85 -10.71 -10.31 -0.31
C GLY A 85 -9.57 -11.15 0.28
N LYS A 86 -9.88 -11.95 1.30
CA LYS A 86 -8.89 -12.79 2.02
C LYS A 86 -8.15 -13.78 1.09
N SER A 87 -8.83 -14.27 0.06
CA SER A 87 -8.29 -15.22 -0.93
C SER A 87 -7.50 -14.54 -2.04
N ASP A 88 -7.65 -13.24 -2.21
CA ASP A 88 -7.26 -12.57 -3.45
C ASP A 88 -5.85 -12.01 -3.35
N TYR A 89 -5.39 -11.72 -2.13
CA TYR A 89 -4.08 -11.18 -1.85
C TYR A 89 -3.41 -11.90 -0.70
N PHE A 90 -2.14 -12.22 -0.90
CA PHE A 90 -1.30 -12.87 0.09
C PHE A 90 -0.26 -11.91 0.64
N ARG A 91 -0.03 -11.99 1.95
CA ARG A 91 0.97 -11.18 2.62
C ARG A 91 2.37 -11.68 2.28
N PHE A 92 3.30 -10.76 2.01
CA PHE A 92 4.72 -11.09 1.94
C PHE A 92 5.24 -11.55 3.31
N GLY A 93 6.40 -12.23 3.31
CA GLY A 93 7.15 -12.50 4.54
C GLY A 93 7.48 -11.19 5.28
N MET A 94 7.83 -11.29 6.57
CA MET A 94 8.13 -10.09 7.36
C MET A 94 9.31 -9.31 6.77
N ARG A 95 10.44 -9.99 6.57
CA ARG A 95 11.63 -9.42 5.94
C ARG A 95 11.31 -8.78 4.58
N ASP A 96 10.56 -9.47 3.73
CA ASP A 96 10.21 -8.96 2.40
C ASP A 96 9.30 -7.73 2.48
N SER A 97 8.30 -7.74 3.38
CA SER A 97 7.44 -6.57 3.61
C SER A 97 8.26 -5.36 4.06
N LEU A 98 9.22 -5.55 4.97
CA LEU A 98 10.09 -4.49 5.45
C LEU A 98 11.07 -4.03 4.37
N ALA A 99 11.60 -4.93 3.54
CA ALA A 99 12.48 -4.56 2.44
C ALA A 99 11.75 -3.68 1.42
N ILE A 100 10.53 -4.07 1.04
CA ILE A 100 9.69 -3.28 0.13
C ILE A 100 9.35 -1.92 0.77
N GLU A 101 8.95 -1.90 2.04
CA GLU A 101 8.61 -0.65 2.75
C GLU A 101 9.81 0.28 2.89
N ALA A 102 11.00 -0.25 3.22
CA ALA A 102 12.23 0.55 3.29
C ALA A 102 12.55 1.23 1.96
N SER A 103 12.43 0.49 0.84
CA SER A 103 12.63 1.04 -0.50
C SER A 103 11.52 2.01 -0.91
N PHE A 104 10.28 1.78 -0.47
CA PHE A 104 9.16 2.69 -0.70
C PHE A 104 9.37 4.03 0.01
N LEU A 105 9.69 4.01 1.31
CA LEU A 105 9.85 5.22 2.12
C LEU A 105 11.03 6.09 1.67
N GLN A 106 12.06 5.51 1.04
CA GLN A 106 13.17 6.26 0.47
C GLN A 106 12.76 7.12 -0.74
N ARG A 107 11.73 6.71 -1.49
CA ARG A 107 11.24 7.36 -2.72
C ARG A 107 9.75 7.64 -2.66
N GLU A 108 9.22 7.86 -1.47
CA GLU A 108 7.78 7.92 -1.21
C GLU A 108 7.05 8.91 -2.12
N GLU A 109 7.54 10.17 -2.16
CA GLU A 109 6.91 11.25 -2.93
C GLU A 109 6.86 10.93 -4.43
N GLU A 110 7.94 10.40 -4.98
CA GLU A 110 8.04 9.99 -6.37
C GLU A 110 7.06 8.84 -6.67
N LEU A 111 7.09 7.79 -5.85
CA LEU A 111 6.27 6.59 -6.04
C LEU A 111 4.76 6.88 -5.89
N LEU A 112 4.38 7.72 -4.93
CA LEU A 112 3.00 8.15 -4.76
C LEU A 112 2.55 9.04 -5.92
N SER A 113 3.40 9.95 -6.40
CA SER A 113 3.09 10.81 -7.55
C SER A 113 2.81 9.99 -8.82
N ILE A 114 3.68 9.01 -9.12
CA ILE A 114 3.49 8.11 -10.27
C ILE A 114 2.23 7.29 -10.09
N TRP A 115 1.99 6.74 -8.91
CA TRP A 115 0.82 5.92 -8.64
C TRP A 115 -0.50 6.72 -8.74
N TRP A 116 -0.56 7.94 -8.22
CA TRP A 116 -1.73 8.81 -8.35
C TRP A 116 -2.01 9.20 -9.81
N LYS A 117 -0.96 9.36 -10.63
CA LYS A 117 -1.11 9.59 -12.07
C LYS A 117 -1.76 8.37 -12.75
N GLU A 118 -1.26 7.17 -12.48
CA GLU A 118 -1.83 5.92 -13.00
C GLU A 118 -3.29 5.71 -12.54
N TYR A 119 -3.58 6.03 -11.27
CA TYR A 119 -4.93 5.97 -10.73
C TYR A 119 -5.89 6.93 -11.45
N ALA A 120 -5.43 8.16 -11.74
CA ALA A 120 -6.23 9.14 -12.47
C ALA A 120 -6.57 8.66 -13.89
N GLU A 121 -5.64 7.97 -14.56
CA GLU A 121 -5.85 7.37 -15.89
C GLU A 121 -6.91 6.25 -15.87
N CYS A 122 -7.03 5.51 -14.76
CA CYS A 122 -8.03 4.46 -14.59
C CYS A 122 -9.38 4.97 -14.06
N SER A 123 -9.39 6.14 -13.43
CA SER A 123 -10.57 6.63 -12.72
C SER A 123 -11.58 7.25 -13.69
N GLU A 124 -12.83 6.83 -13.60
CA GLU A 124 -13.93 7.52 -14.29
C GLU A 124 -14.16 8.87 -13.59
N GLY A 125 -13.78 9.96 -14.24
CA GLY A 125 -14.06 11.31 -13.75
C GLY A 125 -15.57 11.59 -13.63
N PRO A 126 -15.98 12.67 -12.96
CA PRO A 126 -17.39 13.04 -12.86
C PRO A 126 -18.01 13.16 -14.25
N ARG A 127 -18.87 12.21 -14.62
CA ARG A 127 -19.60 12.26 -15.89
C ARG A 127 -20.54 13.45 -15.83
N ALA A 128 -20.13 14.58 -16.43
CA ALA A 128 -21.06 15.65 -16.73
C ALA A 128 -22.19 15.03 -17.54
N SER A 129 -23.43 15.16 -17.06
CA SER A 129 -24.63 14.65 -17.71
C SER A 129 -24.81 15.36 -19.06
N SER A 130 -24.12 14.89 -20.10
CA SER A 130 -24.32 15.30 -21.47
C SER A 130 -25.26 14.30 -22.13
N SER A 131 -26.55 14.55 -21.95
CA SER A 131 -27.53 14.09 -22.92
C SER A 131 -27.35 14.95 -24.16
N PHE A 132 -26.81 14.40 -25.25
CA PHE A 132 -27.11 14.70 -26.65
C PHE A 132 -26.15 13.87 -27.54
N GLY A 133 -26.72 13.04 -28.40
CA GLY A 133 -26.01 11.98 -29.12
C GLY A 133 -25.36 12.41 -30.43
N LYS A 134 -24.52 11.51 -30.96
CA LYS A 134 -24.71 10.84 -32.25
C LYS A 134 -23.59 9.82 -32.47
N LYS A 135 -24.02 8.63 -32.88
CA LYS A 135 -23.24 7.58 -33.50
C LYS A 135 -22.57 8.13 -34.77
N LEU A 136 -21.28 7.86 -34.95
CA LEU A 136 -20.65 7.76 -36.26
C LEU A 136 -19.45 6.81 -36.16
N ASP A 137 -19.55 5.73 -36.93
CA ASP A 137 -18.53 4.74 -37.17
C ASP A 137 -17.41 5.35 -38.02
N MET A 138 -16.15 5.13 -37.65
CA MET A 138 -14.99 5.15 -38.56
C MET A 138 -14.04 4.06 -38.09
N ALA A 139 -14.11 2.91 -38.76
CA ALA A 139 -13.04 1.95 -38.81
C ALA A 139 -12.09 2.41 -39.93
N GLU A 140 -10.84 2.74 -39.60
CA GLU A 140 -9.74 2.69 -40.56
C GLU A 140 -8.48 2.17 -39.89
N ASP A 141 -7.83 1.28 -40.63
CA ASP A 141 -6.68 0.46 -40.32
C ASP A 141 -5.41 1.24 -39.97
N LEU A 142 -4.75 0.81 -38.90
CA LEU A 142 -3.30 0.98 -38.73
C LEU A 142 -2.67 -0.36 -38.33
N SER A 143 -2.76 -1.33 -39.22
CA SER A 143 -1.92 -2.53 -39.23
C SER A 143 -0.55 -2.20 -39.82
N SER A 144 0.38 -1.62 -39.05
CA SER A 144 1.82 -1.57 -39.40
C SER A 144 2.66 -0.97 -38.27
N SER A 145 2.86 -1.68 -37.14
CA SER A 145 4.07 -1.52 -36.30
C SER A 145 4.19 -2.57 -35.16
N LYS A 146 3.78 -3.82 -35.37
CA LYS A 146 3.95 -4.86 -34.32
C LYS A 146 5.40 -5.35 -34.17
N GLY A 147 6.28 -5.09 -35.15
CA GLY A 147 7.67 -5.53 -35.14
C GLY A 147 8.63 -4.62 -34.36
N SER A 148 8.34 -3.32 -34.25
CA SER A 148 9.26 -2.36 -33.60
C SER A 148 9.04 -2.19 -32.10
N GLN A 149 7.83 -2.41 -31.59
CA GLN A 149 7.53 -2.28 -30.16
C GLN A 149 8.13 -3.41 -29.32
N SER A 150 8.23 -4.63 -29.88
CA SER A 150 8.76 -5.80 -29.16
C SER A 150 10.24 -5.66 -28.81
N ALA A 151 11.04 -5.02 -29.66
CA ALA A 151 12.48 -4.81 -29.42
C ALA A 151 12.75 -3.67 -28.44
N GLN A 152 11.92 -2.62 -28.42
CA GLN A 152 12.00 -1.51 -27.46
C GLN A 152 11.46 -1.89 -26.07
N LEU A 153 10.48 -2.79 -26.00
CA LEU A 153 9.99 -3.33 -24.72
C LEU A 153 11.07 -4.17 -24.03
N TYR A 154 11.78 -5.03 -24.77
CA TYR A 154 12.89 -5.84 -24.22
C TYR A 154 13.97 -4.98 -23.54
N THR A 155 14.33 -3.84 -24.12
CA THR A 155 15.34 -2.93 -23.55
C THR A 155 14.88 -2.20 -22.28
N PHE A 156 13.58 -2.02 -22.05
CA PHE A 156 13.07 -1.32 -20.86
C PHE A 156 12.83 -2.27 -19.67
N GLU A 157 12.63 -3.57 -19.93
CA GLU A 157 12.48 -4.55 -18.85
C GLU A 157 13.83 -4.91 -18.22
N GLU A 158 14.93 -4.80 -18.97
CA GLU A 158 16.29 -5.20 -18.59
C GLU A 158 16.97 -4.21 -17.61
N GLU A 159 16.44 -2.98 -17.45
CA GLU A 159 16.90 -1.97 -16.48
C GLU A 159 15.97 -1.87 -15.24
N ARG A 160 15.04 -2.81 -15.05
CA ARG A 160 14.20 -2.82 -13.84
C ARG A 160 15.00 -3.35 -12.65
N VAL A 161 15.51 -2.44 -11.80
CA VAL A 161 16.03 -2.80 -10.48
C VAL A 161 14.85 -2.85 -9.49
N GLY A 162 14.39 -4.06 -9.17
CA GLY A 162 13.34 -4.29 -8.19
C GLY A 162 13.87 -4.63 -6.79
N VAL A 163 12.96 -4.69 -5.82
CA VAL A 163 13.29 -5.17 -4.47
C VAL A 163 13.24 -6.70 -4.45
N PRO A 164 14.32 -7.41 -4.11
CA PRO A 164 14.32 -8.87 -4.10
C PRO A 164 13.47 -9.42 -2.94
N VAL A 165 12.54 -10.30 -3.28
CA VAL A 165 11.59 -10.95 -2.36
C VAL A 165 11.56 -12.46 -2.57
N LYS A 166 10.91 -13.19 -1.66
CA LYS A 166 10.77 -14.65 -1.73
C LYS A 166 12.12 -15.36 -1.93
N GLY A 167 13.14 -14.89 -1.20
CA GLY A 167 14.50 -15.43 -1.27
C GLY A 167 15.24 -15.10 -2.57
N GLY A 168 14.85 -14.04 -3.28
CA GLY A 168 15.49 -13.62 -4.54
C GLY A 168 14.90 -14.25 -5.79
N LEU A 169 13.84 -15.07 -5.66
CA LEU A 169 13.15 -15.68 -6.79
C LEU A 169 12.29 -14.69 -7.57
N TYR A 170 11.84 -13.62 -6.89
CA TYR A 170 11.00 -12.58 -7.45
C TYR A 170 11.54 -11.21 -7.05
N GLU A 171 11.21 -10.22 -7.86
CA GLU A 171 11.48 -8.82 -7.58
C GLU A 171 10.20 -8.00 -7.60
N VAL A 172 10.17 -6.95 -6.79
CA VAL A 172 9.07 -5.99 -6.74
C VAL A 172 9.50 -4.67 -7.37
N ASP A 173 8.90 -4.34 -8.51
CA ASP A 173 8.95 -3.01 -9.11
C ASP A 173 7.91 -2.12 -8.41
N LEU A 174 8.40 -1.19 -7.59
CA LEU A 174 7.58 -0.23 -6.85
C LEU A 174 6.96 0.87 -7.73
N VAL A 175 7.53 1.13 -8.90
CA VAL A 175 6.99 2.14 -9.84
C VAL A 175 5.75 1.58 -10.49
N LYS A 176 5.82 0.33 -10.98
CA LYS A 176 4.68 -0.34 -11.63
C LYS A 176 3.77 -1.10 -10.67
N ARG A 177 4.14 -1.24 -9.40
CA ARG A 177 3.44 -2.08 -8.40
C ARG A 177 3.33 -3.53 -8.83
N HIS A 178 4.41 -4.06 -9.41
CA HIS A 178 4.49 -5.37 -10.01
C HIS A 178 5.48 -6.26 -9.26
N CYS A 179 5.10 -7.52 -9.05
CA CYS A 179 5.96 -8.60 -8.58
C CYS A 179 6.16 -9.58 -9.73
N PHE A 180 7.41 -9.79 -10.15
CA PHE A 180 7.74 -10.60 -11.32
C PHE A 180 8.88 -11.57 -10.98
N PRO A 181 8.90 -12.77 -11.60
CA PRO A 181 9.98 -13.73 -11.41
C PRO A 181 11.28 -13.24 -12.06
N VAL A 182 12.42 -13.56 -11.43
CA VAL A 182 13.74 -13.10 -11.89
C VAL A 182 14.38 -14.09 -12.86
N TYR A 183 14.24 -15.39 -12.60
CA TYR A 183 15.01 -16.43 -13.30
C TYR A 183 14.24 -17.17 -14.40
N TRP A 184 12.96 -16.86 -14.58
CA TRP A 184 12.12 -17.46 -15.63
C TRP A 184 11.09 -16.46 -16.11
N ASN A 185 10.65 -16.63 -17.35
CA ASN A 185 9.53 -15.87 -17.88
C ASN A 185 8.25 -16.37 -17.22
N GLY A 186 7.60 -15.53 -16.43
CA GLY A 186 6.35 -15.86 -15.77
C GLY A 186 5.48 -14.63 -15.58
N GLU A 187 4.26 -14.88 -15.11
CA GLU A 187 3.25 -13.84 -15.02
C GLU A 187 3.57 -12.86 -13.89
N THR A 188 3.27 -11.59 -14.14
CA THR A 188 3.46 -10.52 -13.17
C THR A 188 2.23 -10.39 -12.27
N ARG A 189 2.44 -10.06 -10.99
CA ARG A 189 1.38 -9.97 -9.97
C ARG A 189 1.34 -8.58 -9.34
N ARG A 190 0.15 -8.05 -9.07
CA ARG A 190 -0.04 -6.73 -8.44
C ARG A 190 0.44 -6.77 -6.98
N VAL A 191 1.25 -5.80 -6.55
CA VAL A 191 1.62 -5.62 -5.13
C VAL A 191 0.85 -4.50 -4.47
N LEU A 192 0.48 -4.66 -3.19
CA LEU A 192 -0.36 -3.75 -2.43
C LEU A 192 0.25 -3.37 -1.08
N ARG A 193 0.30 -2.07 -0.81
CA ARG A 193 0.76 -1.50 0.46
C ARG A 193 -0.39 -1.45 1.47
N GLY A 194 -0.39 -2.38 2.42
CA GLY A 194 -1.36 -2.43 3.51
C GLY A 194 -0.92 -1.60 4.70
N HIS A 195 -1.38 -0.36 4.78
CA HIS A 195 -1.15 0.55 5.91
C HIS A 195 -2.46 0.97 6.62
N TRP A 196 -3.61 0.80 5.96
CA TRP A 196 -4.94 0.83 6.57
C TRP A 196 -5.66 -0.49 6.37
N PHE A 197 -6.43 -0.90 7.38
CA PHE A 197 -7.10 -2.19 7.40
C PHE A 197 -8.55 -2.08 7.83
N ALA A 198 -9.39 -2.94 7.26
CA ALA A 198 -10.79 -3.10 7.60
C ALA A 198 -11.07 -4.48 8.17
N ARG A 199 -11.97 -4.54 9.15
CA ARG A 199 -12.47 -5.79 9.72
C ARG A 199 -13.87 -6.09 9.19
N LYS A 200 -13.94 -6.78 8.06
CA LYS A 200 -15.21 -7.14 7.38
C LYS A 200 -15.58 -8.60 7.68
N GLY A 201 -16.70 -8.82 8.37
CA GLY A 201 -17.35 -10.14 8.48
C GLY A 201 -16.54 -11.25 9.17
N GLY A 202 -15.52 -10.91 9.97
CA GLY A 202 -14.65 -11.89 10.62
C GLY A 202 -13.73 -11.29 11.70
N MET A 203 -12.72 -12.05 12.13
CA MET A 203 -11.69 -11.58 13.08
C MET A 203 -10.46 -11.00 12.37
N ASP A 204 -10.34 -11.18 11.05
CA ASP A 204 -9.17 -10.81 10.29
C ASP A 204 -9.20 -9.34 9.86
N TRP A 205 -8.03 -8.70 9.92
CA TRP A 205 -7.81 -7.36 9.39
C TRP A 205 -7.32 -7.48 7.95
N LEU A 206 -8.15 -7.02 7.01
CA LEU A 206 -7.89 -7.08 5.58
C LEU A 206 -7.40 -5.71 5.09
N PRO A 207 -6.37 -5.65 4.23
CA PRO A 207 -5.87 -4.38 3.74
C PRO A 207 -6.92 -3.68 2.87
N LEU A 208 -6.95 -2.36 2.98
CA LEU A 208 -7.76 -1.53 2.09
C LEU A 208 -7.10 -1.39 0.72
N ARG A 209 -7.92 -1.05 -0.28
CA ARG A 209 -7.44 -0.52 -1.55
C ARG A 209 -6.62 0.74 -1.29
N GLU A 210 -5.61 0.91 -2.11
CA GLU A 210 -4.55 1.87 -1.82
C GLU A 210 -5.01 3.33 -1.90
N ASP A 211 -5.88 3.69 -2.84
CA ASP A 211 -6.51 5.01 -2.91
C ASP A 211 -7.30 5.36 -1.64
N VAL A 212 -8.03 4.39 -1.10
CA VAL A 212 -8.82 4.56 0.12
C VAL A 212 -7.89 4.73 1.30
N ALA A 213 -6.85 3.90 1.38
CA ALA A 213 -5.86 3.96 2.45
C ALA A 213 -5.09 5.29 2.45
N GLU A 214 -4.62 5.76 1.28
CA GLU A 214 -3.89 7.02 1.16
C GLU A 214 -4.80 8.24 1.45
N GLN A 215 -6.07 8.23 1.02
CA GLN A 215 -7.03 9.26 1.39
C GLN A 215 -7.30 9.30 2.90
N LEU A 216 -7.41 8.13 3.54
CA LEU A 216 -7.55 8.03 4.99
C LEU A 216 -6.30 8.54 5.72
N GLU A 217 -5.10 8.25 5.23
CA GLU A 217 -3.85 8.74 5.82
C GLU A 217 -3.76 10.27 5.74
N ILE A 218 -4.09 10.85 4.57
CA ILE A 218 -4.14 12.31 4.39
C ILE A 218 -5.15 12.92 5.36
N ALA A 219 -6.35 12.36 5.47
CA ALA A 219 -7.40 12.87 6.34
C ALA A 219 -7.03 12.72 7.82
N TYR A 220 -6.45 11.59 8.22
CA TYR A 220 -5.95 11.33 9.57
C TYR A 220 -4.91 12.39 9.97
N ARG A 221 -3.95 12.69 9.09
CA ARG A 221 -2.89 13.68 9.36
C ARG A 221 -3.41 15.13 9.42
N SER A 222 -4.45 15.47 8.66
CA SER A 222 -4.82 16.87 8.43
C SER A 222 -6.17 17.30 9.01
N GLN A 223 -7.15 16.40 9.11
CA GLN A 223 -8.56 16.74 9.34
C GLN A 223 -9.15 16.08 10.57
N VAL A 224 -8.86 14.80 10.82
CA VAL A 224 -9.54 14.01 11.86
C VAL A 224 -9.34 14.62 13.26
N TRP A 225 -8.11 15.06 13.57
CA TRP A 225 -7.77 15.60 14.89
C TRP A 225 -8.15 17.07 15.06
N HIS A 226 -8.00 17.85 14.01
CA HIS A 226 -8.12 19.31 14.07
C HIS A 226 -9.54 19.81 13.75
N ARG A 227 -10.39 19.02 13.07
CA ARG A 227 -11.71 19.46 12.56
C ARG A 227 -12.90 18.63 13.04
N ARG A 228 -12.76 17.96 14.18
CA ARG A 228 -13.83 17.17 14.79
C ARG A 228 -14.89 18.04 15.48
N LYS A 229 -16.16 17.60 15.41
CA LYS A 229 -17.30 18.26 16.04
C LYS A 229 -17.76 17.46 17.25
N PHE A 230 -18.00 18.14 18.37
CA PHE A 230 -18.59 17.52 19.54
C PHE A 230 -20.04 17.12 19.26
N GLN A 231 -20.37 15.85 19.50
CA GLN A 231 -21.69 15.29 19.25
C GLN A 231 -22.51 15.23 20.55
N PRO A 232 -23.85 15.22 20.48
CA PRO A 232 -24.72 15.01 21.64
C PRO A 232 -24.45 13.69 22.38
N SER A 233 -23.81 12.72 21.72
CA SER A 233 -23.36 11.47 22.33
C SER A 233 -22.20 11.63 23.33
N GLY A 234 -21.63 12.84 23.45
CA GLY A 234 -20.49 13.13 24.33
C GLY A 234 -19.11 12.85 23.70
N LEU A 235 -19.06 12.46 22.43
CA LEU A 235 -17.82 12.17 21.70
C LEU A 235 -17.56 13.22 20.64
N PHE A 236 -16.29 13.42 20.30
CA PHE A 236 -15.94 14.13 19.08
C PHE A 236 -16.08 13.20 17.88
N ALA A 237 -16.61 13.73 16.78
CA ALA A 237 -16.73 13.01 15.52
C ALA A 237 -16.24 13.83 14.33
N ALA A 238 -15.57 13.16 13.40
CA ALA A 238 -15.16 13.71 12.11
C ALA A 238 -15.59 12.74 11.00
N ARG A 239 -16.21 13.28 9.94
CA ARG A 239 -16.56 12.53 8.73
C ARG A 239 -15.55 12.87 7.64
N VAL A 240 -15.07 11.85 6.95
CA VAL A 240 -14.15 11.94 5.83
C VAL A 240 -14.83 11.29 4.63
N ASP A 241 -15.26 12.09 3.66
CA ASP A 241 -15.81 11.57 2.41
C ASP A 241 -14.67 11.07 1.52
N LEU A 242 -14.80 9.84 1.03
CA LEU A 242 -13.78 9.15 0.25
C LEU A 242 -14.17 9.17 -1.23
N GLN A 243 -13.26 9.60 -2.07
CA GLN A 243 -13.40 9.57 -3.52
C GLN A 243 -13.04 8.18 -4.03
N GLY A 244 -13.78 7.67 -5.02
CA GLY A 244 -13.49 6.36 -5.58
C GLY A 244 -14.65 5.78 -6.36
N SER A 245 -14.60 4.47 -6.59
CA SER A 245 -15.56 3.75 -7.42
C SER A 245 -16.95 3.60 -6.78
N THR A 246 -17.01 3.64 -5.44
CA THR A 246 -18.23 3.50 -4.66
C THR A 246 -18.76 4.88 -4.24
N PRO A 247 -19.87 5.38 -4.82
CA PRO A 247 -20.45 6.66 -4.42
C PRO A 247 -20.93 6.64 -2.97
N GLY A 248 -20.71 7.74 -2.24
CA GLY A 248 -21.15 7.88 -0.85
C GLY A 248 -20.30 7.10 0.17
N LEU A 249 -19.17 6.52 -0.26
CA LEU A 249 -18.19 5.94 0.64
C LEU A 249 -17.60 7.03 1.55
N HIS A 250 -17.64 6.80 2.85
CA HIS A 250 -17.08 7.72 3.84
C HIS A 250 -16.57 6.99 5.07
N ALA A 251 -15.57 7.55 5.71
CA ALA A 251 -15.11 7.11 7.02
C ALA A 251 -15.65 8.05 8.10
N LEU A 252 -16.17 7.46 9.17
CA LEU A 252 -16.57 8.17 10.37
C LEU A 252 -15.54 7.87 11.46
N PHE A 253 -14.87 8.90 11.94
CA PHE A 253 -13.99 8.85 13.10
C PHE A 253 -14.75 9.36 14.30
N THR A 254 -14.72 8.64 15.41
CA THR A 254 -15.24 9.12 16.69
C THR A 254 -14.25 8.84 17.81
N GLY A 255 -14.19 9.71 18.80
CA GLY A 255 -13.40 9.43 19.99
C GLY A 255 -13.37 10.60 20.96
N GLU A 256 -12.58 10.42 22.01
CA GLU A 256 -12.35 11.39 23.07
C GLU A 256 -10.89 11.82 23.02
N ASP A 257 -10.60 13.12 23.23
CA ASP A 257 -9.24 13.66 23.36
C ASP A 257 -8.23 13.09 22.35
N ASP A 258 -7.24 12.31 22.77
CA ASP A 258 -6.21 11.71 21.89
C ASP A 258 -6.54 10.27 21.48
N THR A 259 -7.82 9.89 21.46
CA THR A 259 -8.30 8.56 21.08
C THR A 259 -9.29 8.60 19.90
N TRP A 260 -9.32 7.53 19.11
CA TRP A 260 -10.32 7.28 18.07
C TRP A 260 -10.66 5.81 17.86
N GLU A 261 -11.88 5.64 17.38
CA GLU A 261 -12.33 4.52 16.58
C GLU A 261 -12.84 5.05 15.23
N ALA A 262 -12.71 4.24 14.18
CA ALA A 262 -13.24 4.60 12.88
C ALA A 262 -14.01 3.45 12.23
N TRP A 263 -14.97 3.82 11.40
CA TRP A 263 -15.79 2.91 10.62
C TRP A 263 -15.89 3.41 9.18
N LEU A 264 -15.77 2.49 8.24
CA LEU A 264 -16.06 2.70 6.83
C LEU A 264 -17.55 2.42 6.59
N ASN A 265 -18.23 3.38 5.98
CA ASN A 265 -19.65 3.35 5.68
C ASN A 265 -19.90 3.75 4.23
N VAL A 266 -21.07 3.38 3.71
CA VAL A 266 -21.55 3.81 2.40
C VAL A 266 -22.94 4.41 2.62
N ASP A 267 -23.15 5.65 2.16
CA ASP A 267 -24.47 6.26 2.21
C ASP A 267 -25.43 5.46 1.31
N ALA A 268 -26.53 4.95 1.89
CA ALA A 268 -27.60 4.41 1.07
C ALA A 268 -28.26 5.57 0.33
N SER A 269 -28.33 5.50 -1.00
CA SER A 269 -28.99 6.50 -1.82
C SER A 269 -30.44 6.74 -1.33
N GLY A 270 -30.69 7.86 -0.63
CA GLY A 270 -32.04 8.37 -0.39
C GLY A 270 -32.47 8.70 1.05
N PHE A 271 -31.67 8.47 2.11
CA PHE A 271 -32.06 8.87 3.47
C PHE A 271 -31.00 9.74 4.15
N SER A 272 -31.12 11.05 3.94
CA SER A 272 -30.46 12.06 4.77
C SER A 272 -31.32 12.29 6.01
N GLY A 273 -30.97 11.65 7.12
CA GLY A 273 -31.64 11.92 8.40
C GLY A 273 -31.29 10.90 9.46
N VAL A 274 -30.61 11.38 10.50
CA VAL A 274 -30.24 10.67 11.74
C VAL A 274 -29.06 9.73 11.60
N ILE A 275 -27.94 10.12 12.23
CA ILE A 275 -26.78 9.26 12.50
C ILE A 275 -27.24 8.19 13.48
N SER A 276 -27.95 7.17 13.00
CA SER A 276 -27.96 5.90 13.71
C SER A 276 -26.55 5.35 13.57
N PHE A 277 -25.88 5.06 14.68
CA PHE A 277 -24.69 4.21 14.71
C PHE A 277 -25.04 2.90 14.03
N SER A 278 -24.90 2.87 12.71
CA SER A 278 -25.41 1.80 11.88
C SER A 278 -24.62 0.56 12.25
N ARG A 279 -25.36 -0.48 12.64
CA ARG A 279 -24.91 -1.83 12.93
C ARG A 279 -24.15 -2.48 11.75
N ASN A 280 -23.98 -1.77 10.63
CA ASN A 280 -23.40 -2.22 9.37
C ASN A 280 -22.05 -1.56 9.01
N GLY A 281 -21.54 -0.61 9.81
CA GLY A 281 -20.24 0.04 9.54
C GLY A 281 -19.06 -0.93 9.70
N ILE A 282 -18.09 -0.90 8.79
CA ILE A 282 -16.93 -1.78 8.81
C ILE A 282 -15.81 -1.13 9.63
N LYS A 283 -15.40 -1.75 10.73
CA LYS A 283 -14.37 -1.16 11.61
C LYS A 283 -13.05 -1.00 10.87
N LEU A 284 -12.44 0.18 11.01
CA LEU A 284 -11.15 0.55 10.45
C LEU A 284 -10.07 0.58 11.53
N ARG A 285 -8.83 0.38 11.09
CA ARG A 285 -7.63 0.64 11.87
C ARG A 285 -6.49 1.08 10.98
N ARG A 286 -5.51 1.73 11.58
CA ARG A 286 -4.22 2.07 10.98
C ARG A 286 -3.18 1.05 11.45
N GLY A 287 -2.37 0.56 10.52
CA GLY A 287 -1.41 -0.51 10.75
C GLY A 287 -2.02 -1.90 10.98
N TYR A 288 -1.24 -2.93 10.68
CA TYR A 288 -1.61 -4.33 10.81
C TYR A 288 -1.67 -4.75 12.29
N SER A 289 -2.49 -5.76 12.56
CA SER A 289 -2.47 -6.48 13.82
C SER A 289 -2.92 -7.90 13.58
N ALA A 290 -2.20 -8.84 14.18
CA ALA A 290 -2.64 -10.23 14.20
C ALA A 290 -3.95 -10.31 15.00
N SER A 291 -4.92 -11.05 14.46
CA SER A 291 -6.14 -11.38 15.18
C SER A 291 -5.77 -12.09 16.47
N GLN A 292 -6.17 -11.53 17.62
CA GLN A 292 -6.03 -12.20 18.91
C GLN A 292 -7.04 -13.36 18.95
N SER A 293 -6.72 -14.50 18.34
CA SER A 293 -7.37 -15.75 18.71
C SER A 293 -6.57 -16.32 19.89
N PRO A 294 -7.13 -16.41 21.11
CA PRO A 294 -6.55 -17.32 22.08
C PRO A 294 -6.57 -18.71 21.44
N LYS A 295 -5.40 -19.36 21.33
CA LYS A 295 -5.35 -20.79 21.03
C LYS A 295 -6.26 -21.46 22.05
N PRO A 296 -7.21 -22.34 21.66
CA PRO A 296 -7.93 -23.12 22.65
C PRO A 296 -6.87 -23.95 23.38
N THR A 297 -6.62 -23.60 24.64
CA THR A 297 -5.78 -24.37 25.54
C THR A 297 -6.48 -25.71 25.71
N GLN A 298 -5.99 -26.76 25.04
CA GLN A 298 -6.35 -28.12 25.39
C GLN A 298 -5.72 -28.40 26.76
N VAL A 299 -6.57 -28.54 27.77
CA VAL A 299 -6.27 -29.24 29.03
C VAL A 299 -7.40 -30.23 29.24
#